data_AF-A0A822JIZ5-F1
#
_entry.id   AF-A0A822JIZ5-F1
#
_cell.length_a   1.000
_cell.length_b   1.000
_cell.length_c   1.000
_cell.angle_alpha   90.00
_cell.angle_beta   90.00
_cell.angle_gamma   90.00
#
_symmetry.space_group_name_H-M   'P 1'
#
loop_
_entity.id
_entity.type
_entity.pdbx_description
1 polymer ?
#
loop_
_entity_poly.entity_id
_entity_poly.type
_entity_poly.pdbx_seq_one_letter_code
_entity_poly.pdbx_strand_id
1 'polypeptide(L)'
;MEDIIDLKQDVRQDVKQDTGYESIIPQDEYLTAGIHIGTQQKTKEMMRFVYRVRTDGLYVLDIQATDQRIRLAAKLLAKYDPQKILVVSARQYGYYPSEMFAKVIGARAETGRFIPGTMTNPKLHKFIEPDILVVTDPAGDMQAVNEAVNIGIPVIGLCDTNNSLGNVDLVIPTNNKGRKALALIYWLLAKKTLEERGDIITHTVADFEAEL
;
A
#
# COMPACT_ATOMS: atom_id res chain seq x y z
N MET A 1 -8.71 -47.50 10.97
CA MET A 1 -9.54 -46.50 10.26
C MET A 1 -9.88 -45.40 11.26
N GLU A 2 -8.87 -44.86 11.94
CA GLU A 2 -9.03 -43.88 13.03
C GLU A 2 -8.03 -42.70 12.91
N ASP A 3 -7.08 -42.72 11.97
CA ASP A 3 -6.00 -41.72 11.88
C ASP A 3 -6.24 -40.53 10.91
N ILE A 4 -7.50 -40.24 10.53
CA ILE A 4 -7.81 -39.15 9.58
C ILE A 4 -8.58 -37.98 10.24
N ILE A 5 -9.04 -38.14 11.48
CA ILE A 5 -9.89 -37.14 12.16
C ILE A 5 -9.07 -36.10 12.95
N ASP A 6 -7.81 -36.41 13.31
CA ASP A 6 -6.95 -35.54 14.13
C ASP A 6 -6.32 -34.33 13.40
N LEU A 7 -6.24 -34.36 12.06
CA LEU A 7 -5.63 -33.26 11.29
C LEU A 7 -6.56 -32.05 11.04
N LYS A 8 -7.85 -32.17 11.35
CA LYS A 8 -8.83 -31.07 11.17
C LYS A 8 -9.06 -30.24 12.43
N GLN A 9 -8.54 -30.66 13.59
CA GLN A 9 -8.70 -29.93 14.85
C GLN A 9 -7.51 -28.99 15.16
N ASP A 10 -6.32 -29.25 14.62
CA ASP A 10 -5.12 -28.43 14.84
C ASP A 10 -5.04 -27.11 14.04
N VAL A 11 -6.03 -26.80 13.19
CA VAL A 11 -6.07 -25.54 12.42
C VAL A 11 -6.79 -24.41 13.17
N ARG A 12 -7.33 -24.67 14.37
CA ARG A 12 -8.18 -23.72 15.12
C ARG A 12 -7.62 -23.21 16.46
N GLN A 13 -6.43 -23.65 16.86
CA GLN A 13 -5.73 -23.17 18.07
C GLN A 13 -4.30 -22.87 17.62
N ASP A 14 -3.99 -21.68 17.14
CA ASP A 14 -3.49 -20.61 18.00
C ASP A 14 -3.87 -19.24 17.43
N VAL A 15 -5.10 -18.81 17.71
CA VAL A 15 -5.43 -17.38 17.70
C VAL A 15 -4.90 -16.84 19.02
N LYS A 16 -3.73 -16.18 18.99
CA LYS A 16 -3.36 -15.27 20.08
C LYS A 16 -4.33 -14.08 20.05
N GLN A 17 -5.49 -14.27 20.68
CA GLN A 17 -6.33 -13.18 21.15
C GLN A 17 -5.65 -12.58 22.38
N ASP A 18 -4.99 -11.43 22.19
CA ASP A 18 -5.09 -10.28 23.11
C ASP A 18 -4.17 -9.13 22.66
N THR A 19 -4.70 -8.30 21.77
CA THR A 19 -4.79 -6.85 21.99
C THR A 19 -6.13 -6.43 21.40
N GLY A 20 -6.86 -5.52 22.05
CA GLY A 20 -8.11 -4.94 21.54
C GLY A 20 -7.88 -4.07 20.30
N TYR A 21 -7.38 -4.68 19.23
CA TYR A 21 -7.10 -4.00 17.97
C TYR A 21 -8.37 -3.97 17.13
N GLU A 22 -9.02 -2.82 17.13
CA GLU A 22 -10.13 -2.56 16.22
C GLU A 22 -9.55 -2.31 14.82
N SER A 23 -9.62 -3.31 13.94
CA SER A 23 -9.25 -3.17 12.54
C SER A 23 -10.16 -2.15 11.83
N ILE A 24 -9.64 -1.46 10.80
CA ILE A 24 -10.43 -0.46 10.04
C ILE A 24 -11.64 -1.11 9.35
N ILE A 25 -11.42 -2.33 8.85
CA ILE A 25 -12.41 -3.21 8.22
C ILE A 25 -12.28 -4.61 8.81
N PRO A 26 -13.31 -5.46 8.67
CA PRO A 26 -13.24 -6.86 9.08
C PRO A 26 -12.05 -7.59 8.44
N GLN A 27 -11.41 -8.49 9.20
CA GLN A 27 -10.25 -9.24 8.72
C GLN A 27 -10.55 -10.08 7.46
N ASP A 28 -11.79 -10.54 7.33
CA ASP A 28 -12.24 -11.33 6.17
C ASP A 28 -12.14 -10.54 4.86
N GLU A 29 -12.35 -9.22 4.88
CA GLU A 29 -12.22 -8.37 3.69
C GLU A 29 -10.75 -8.24 3.25
N TYR A 30 -9.82 -8.07 4.21
CA TYR A 30 -8.38 -8.09 3.93
C TYR A 30 -7.92 -9.42 3.31
N LEU A 31 -8.45 -10.54 3.81
CA LEU A 31 -8.16 -11.87 3.30
C LEU A 31 -8.73 -12.06 1.88
N THR A 32 -9.97 -11.62 1.65
CA THR A 32 -10.66 -11.72 0.34
C THR A 32 -9.97 -10.91 -0.75
N ALA A 33 -9.44 -9.74 -0.41
CA ALA A 33 -8.67 -8.91 -1.33
C ALA A 33 -7.27 -9.47 -1.64
N GLY A 34 -6.76 -10.41 -0.83
CA GLY A 34 -5.44 -11.02 -1.04
C GLY A 34 -4.26 -10.13 -0.64
N ILE A 35 -4.46 -9.18 0.29
CA ILE A 35 -3.40 -8.26 0.77
C ILE A 35 -2.26 -9.01 1.46
N HIS A 36 -2.58 -10.09 2.16
CA HIS A 36 -1.64 -10.93 2.91
C HIS A 36 -0.75 -11.82 2.02
N ILE A 37 -1.07 -11.96 0.73
CA ILE A 37 -0.35 -12.86 -0.18
C ILE A 37 0.88 -12.12 -0.72
N GLY A 38 2.06 -12.49 -0.23
CA GLY A 38 3.34 -11.99 -0.74
C GLY A 38 3.92 -12.86 -1.85
N THR A 39 5.21 -12.70 -2.10
CA THR A 39 5.94 -13.46 -3.14
C THR A 39 6.73 -14.64 -2.57
N GLN A 40 7.45 -15.37 -3.42
CA GLN A 40 8.44 -16.38 -3.00
C GLN A 40 9.80 -15.76 -2.63
N GLN A 41 10.04 -14.50 -3.02
CA GLN A 41 11.27 -13.79 -2.70
C GLN A 41 11.09 -12.95 -1.43
N LYS A 42 12.16 -12.83 -0.65
CA LYS A 42 12.18 -12.04 0.57
C LYS A 42 13.40 -11.17 0.65
N THR A 43 13.22 -9.96 1.17
CA THR A 43 14.31 -9.08 1.60
C THR A 43 14.48 -9.17 3.12
N LYS A 44 15.71 -8.94 3.61
CA LYS A 44 16.00 -8.96 5.06
C LYS A 44 15.15 -7.94 5.83
N GLU A 45 14.86 -6.82 5.19
CA GLU A 45 14.16 -5.68 5.79
C GLU A 45 12.66 -5.95 5.98
N MET A 46 12.05 -6.68 5.03
CA MET A 46 10.63 -7.04 5.05
C MET A 46 10.30 -8.22 5.97
N MET A 47 11.30 -8.97 6.44
CA MET A 47 11.09 -10.11 7.35
C MET A 47 10.30 -9.75 8.61
N ARG A 48 10.36 -8.49 9.07
CA ARG A 48 9.60 -8.02 10.23
C ARG A 48 8.08 -7.94 10.02
N PHE A 49 7.63 -7.92 8.76
CA PHE A 49 6.22 -7.85 8.37
C PHE A 49 5.67 -9.18 7.87
N VAL A 50 6.50 -10.23 7.86
CA VAL A 50 6.12 -11.58 7.45
C VAL A 50 5.63 -12.34 8.67
N TYR A 51 4.40 -12.84 8.61
CA TYR A 51 3.80 -13.67 9.65
C TYR A 51 4.25 -15.13 9.56
N ARG A 52 4.07 -15.75 8.39
CA ARG A 52 4.43 -17.15 8.14
C ARG A 52 4.75 -17.44 6.69
N VAL A 53 5.29 -18.62 6.42
CA VAL A 53 5.48 -19.14 5.06
C VAL A 53 4.41 -20.20 4.79
N ARG A 54 3.75 -20.14 3.64
CA ARG A 54 2.79 -21.17 3.19
C ARG A 54 3.54 -22.40 2.68
N THR A 55 2.85 -23.54 2.60
CA THR A 55 3.37 -24.79 1.99
C THR A 55 3.94 -24.60 0.59
N ASP A 56 3.39 -23.65 -0.15
CA ASP A 56 3.78 -23.36 -1.55
C ASP A 56 5.01 -22.43 -1.65
N GLY A 57 5.62 -22.08 -0.52
CA GLY A 57 6.76 -21.17 -0.45
C GLY A 57 6.42 -19.68 -0.57
N LEU A 58 5.13 -19.32 -0.59
CA LEU A 58 4.70 -17.91 -0.55
C LEU A 58 4.78 -17.38 0.89
N TYR A 59 5.37 -16.20 1.02
CA TYR A 59 5.39 -15.47 2.29
C TYR A 59 4.03 -14.80 2.54
N VAL A 60 3.53 -14.94 3.76
CA VAL A 60 2.28 -14.33 4.22
C VAL A 60 2.61 -13.10 5.04
N LEU A 61 2.09 -11.94 4.64
CA LEU A 61 2.25 -10.67 5.35
C LEU A 61 1.28 -10.59 6.53
N ASP A 62 1.70 -9.88 7.58
CA ASP A 62 0.87 -9.59 8.75
C ASP A 62 -0.11 -8.43 8.47
N ILE A 63 -1.41 -8.72 8.56
CA ILE A 63 -2.50 -7.77 8.33
C ILE A 63 -2.55 -6.69 9.42
N GLN A 64 -2.21 -7.03 10.67
CA GLN A 64 -2.23 -6.05 11.76
C GLN A 64 -1.18 -4.97 11.53
N ALA A 65 0.03 -5.37 11.12
CA ALA A 65 1.07 -4.44 10.74
C ALA A 65 0.64 -3.54 9.57
N THR A 66 -0.07 -4.09 8.57
CA THR A 66 -0.61 -3.29 7.46
C THR A 66 -1.60 -2.23 7.95
N ASP A 67 -2.57 -2.60 8.79
CA ASP A 67 -3.60 -1.68 9.29
C ASP A 67 -2.97 -0.55 10.12
N GLN A 68 -1.99 -0.86 10.97
CA GLN A 68 -1.26 0.15 11.75
C GLN A 68 -0.50 1.13 10.84
N ARG A 69 0.14 0.64 9.78
CA ARG A 69 0.88 1.45 8.82
C ARG A 69 -0.04 2.32 7.97
N ILE A 70 -1.22 1.83 7.59
CA ILE A 70 -2.25 2.62 6.91
C ILE A 70 -2.70 3.79 7.79
N ARG A 71 -2.97 3.55 9.08
CA ARG A 71 -3.35 4.62 10.02
C ARG A 71 -2.26 5.68 10.16
N LEU A 72 -1.01 5.25 10.26
CA LEU A 72 0.12 6.18 10.35
C LEU A 72 0.30 6.99 9.06
N ALA A 73 0.16 6.33 7.90
CA ALA A 73 0.24 6.99 6.60
C ALA A 73 -0.90 8.00 6.40
N ALA A 74 -2.13 7.64 6.74
CA ALA A 74 -3.28 8.54 6.66
C ALA A 74 -3.09 9.79 7.55
N LYS A 75 -2.63 9.59 8.79
CA LYS A 75 -2.31 10.72 9.69
C LYS A 75 -1.19 11.61 9.17
N LEU A 76 -0.22 11.03 8.46
CA LEU A 76 0.84 11.80 7.83
C LEU A 76 0.29 12.61 6.65
N LEU A 77 -0.46 11.98 5.74
CA LEU A 77 -1.06 12.60 4.56
C LEU A 77 -2.09 13.68 4.92
N ALA A 78 -2.81 13.53 6.03
CA ALA A 78 -3.77 14.52 6.51
C ALA A 78 -3.13 15.87 6.86
N LYS A 79 -1.83 15.90 7.21
CA LYS A 79 -1.10 17.12 7.57
C LYS A 79 -0.63 17.94 6.37
N TYR A 80 -0.53 17.34 5.19
CA TYR A 80 -0.07 18.00 3.98
C TYR A 80 -1.24 18.55 3.17
N ASP A 81 -0.97 19.61 2.40
CA ASP A 81 -1.92 20.13 1.42
C ASP A 81 -2.21 19.05 0.36
N PRO A 82 -3.48 18.71 0.08
CA PRO A 82 -3.83 17.77 -0.96
C PRO A 82 -3.12 18.02 -2.30
N GLN A 83 -2.98 19.27 -2.76
CA GLN A 83 -2.37 19.55 -4.07
C GLN A 83 -0.87 19.24 -4.13
N LYS A 84 -0.23 19.13 -2.96
CA LYS A 84 1.20 18.86 -2.79
C LYS A 84 1.50 17.38 -2.55
N ILE A 85 0.48 16.53 -2.52
CA ILE A 85 0.64 15.08 -2.49
C ILE A 85 0.77 14.58 -3.92
N LEU A 86 1.87 13.89 -4.23
CA LEU A 86 2.06 13.20 -5.50
C LEU A 86 1.93 11.69 -5.31
N VAL A 87 1.07 11.06 -6.09
CA VAL A 87 0.96 9.60 -6.16
C VAL A 87 1.54 9.12 -7.48
N VAL A 88 2.43 8.14 -7.42
CA VAL A 88 3.08 7.57 -8.61
C VAL A 88 2.79 6.08 -8.69
N SER A 89 2.42 5.65 -9.89
CA SER A 89 2.24 4.23 -10.19
C SER A 89 2.63 3.91 -11.63
N ALA A 90 3.73 3.17 -11.81
CA ALA A 90 4.14 2.62 -13.10
C ALA A 90 3.45 1.27 -13.41
N ARG A 91 2.72 0.69 -12.46
CA ARG A 91 2.04 -0.60 -12.64
C ARG A 91 0.63 -0.41 -13.22
N GLN A 92 0.29 -1.20 -14.23
CA GLN A 92 -1.02 -1.15 -14.91
C GLN A 92 -2.21 -1.25 -13.95
N TYR A 93 -2.19 -2.21 -13.02
CA TYR A 93 -3.27 -2.35 -12.03
C TYR A 93 -3.29 -1.25 -10.96
N GLY A 94 -2.23 -0.45 -10.85
CA GLY A 94 -2.14 0.68 -9.94
C GLY A 94 -2.58 2.00 -10.57
N TYR A 95 -2.76 2.09 -11.89
CA TYR A 95 -3.15 3.33 -12.56
C TYR A 95 -4.51 3.83 -12.07
N TYR A 96 -5.53 2.99 -12.17
CA TYR A 96 -6.88 3.39 -11.79
C TYR A 96 -7.05 3.66 -10.28
N PRO A 97 -6.56 2.80 -9.36
CA PRO A 97 -6.62 3.10 -7.92
C PRO A 97 -5.90 4.39 -7.52
N SER A 98 -4.74 4.69 -8.12
CA SER A 98 -3.97 5.90 -7.80
C SER A 98 -4.64 7.17 -8.34
N GLU A 99 -5.22 7.12 -9.54
CA GLU A 99 -6.03 8.22 -10.09
C GLU A 99 -7.29 8.46 -9.27
N MET A 100 -7.99 7.40 -8.87
CA MET A 100 -9.17 7.52 -8.02
C MET A 100 -8.83 8.09 -6.64
N PHE A 101 -7.75 7.61 -6.02
CA PHE A 101 -7.23 8.19 -4.78
C PHE A 101 -6.93 9.70 -4.93
N ALA A 102 -6.27 10.08 -6.02
CA ALA A 102 -5.96 11.47 -6.31
C ALA A 102 -7.22 12.33 -6.49
N LYS A 103 -8.23 11.83 -7.22
CA LYS A 103 -9.52 12.52 -7.37
C LYS A 103 -10.25 12.71 -6.04
N VAL A 104 -10.24 11.69 -5.18
CA VAL A 104 -10.97 11.71 -3.89
C VAL A 104 -10.32 12.67 -2.89
N ILE A 105 -9.00 12.73 -2.83
CA ILE A 105 -8.27 13.60 -1.89
C ILE A 105 -8.04 15.00 -2.47
N GLY A 106 -8.05 15.16 -3.80
CA GLY A 106 -7.56 16.35 -4.49
C GLY A 106 -6.03 16.36 -4.69
N ALA A 107 -5.41 15.18 -4.68
CA ALA A 107 -3.98 15.01 -4.93
C ALA A 107 -3.65 14.93 -6.43
N ARG A 108 -2.36 14.97 -6.77
CA ARG A 108 -1.90 14.74 -8.14
C ARG A 108 -1.47 13.28 -8.29
N ALA A 109 -1.89 12.64 -9.38
CA ALA A 109 -1.42 11.32 -9.76
C ALA A 109 -0.63 11.40 -11.07
N GLU A 110 0.53 10.74 -11.09
CA GLU A 110 1.26 10.45 -12.32
C GLU A 110 1.29 8.94 -12.51
N THR A 111 0.49 8.47 -13.46
CA THR A 111 0.36 7.07 -13.82
C THR A 111 1.19 6.75 -15.07
N GLY A 112 1.70 5.53 -15.13
CA GLY A 112 2.50 5.05 -16.25
C GLY A 112 3.97 5.43 -16.16
N ARG A 113 4.57 5.75 -17.30
CA ARG A 113 6.02 6.01 -17.36
C ARG A 113 6.33 7.35 -16.71
N PHE A 114 6.98 7.31 -15.55
CA PHE A 114 7.53 8.49 -14.91
C PHE A 114 8.67 9.09 -15.75
N ILE A 115 8.54 10.37 -16.13
CA ILE A 115 9.54 11.06 -16.95
C ILE A 115 10.68 11.53 -16.02
N PRO A 116 11.93 11.14 -16.29
CA PRO A 116 13.07 11.66 -15.52
C PRO A 116 13.13 13.19 -15.59
N GLY A 117 13.28 13.85 -14.44
CA GLY A 117 13.28 15.30 -14.34
C GLY A 117 11.95 15.92 -13.96
N THR A 118 10.90 15.11 -13.74
CA THR A 118 9.56 15.60 -13.34
C THR A 118 9.61 16.38 -12.03
N MET A 119 10.45 15.98 -11.08
CA MET A 119 10.59 16.69 -9.80
C MET A 119 11.87 17.52 -9.71
N THR A 120 12.89 17.21 -10.53
CA THR A 120 14.22 17.86 -10.43
C THR A 120 14.50 18.95 -11.46
N ASN A 121 13.77 18.99 -12.60
CA ASN A 121 14.03 19.93 -13.69
C ASN A 121 12.87 20.93 -13.89
N PRO A 122 13.01 22.19 -13.43
CA PRO A 122 11.98 23.22 -13.59
C PRO A 122 11.63 23.60 -15.03
N LYS A 123 12.50 23.28 -16.00
CA LYS A 123 12.25 23.57 -17.43
C LYS A 123 11.33 22.55 -18.09
N LEU A 124 10.99 21.46 -17.41
CA LEU A 124 10.09 20.44 -17.94
C LEU A 124 8.65 20.98 -17.93
N HIS A 125 7.88 20.67 -18.98
CA HIS A 125 6.47 21.06 -19.08
C HIS A 125 5.58 20.39 -18.01
N LYS A 126 5.98 19.20 -17.52
CA LYS A 126 5.32 18.47 -16.44
C LYS A 126 6.07 18.59 -15.10
N PHE A 127 6.71 19.72 -14.85
CA PHE A 127 7.40 19.92 -13.58
C PHE A 127 6.39 20.01 -12.42
N ILE A 128 6.62 19.24 -11.36
CA ILE A 128 5.78 19.21 -10.15
C ILE A 128 6.69 19.26 -8.92
N GLU A 129 6.32 20.10 -7.95
CA GLU A 129 6.98 20.21 -6.64
C GLU A 129 6.03 19.70 -5.55
N PRO A 130 6.04 18.37 -5.28
CA PRO A 130 5.28 17.80 -4.18
C PRO A 130 6.04 17.89 -2.86
N ASP A 131 5.30 17.89 -1.75
CA ASP A 131 5.87 17.87 -0.40
C ASP A 131 5.94 16.44 0.16
N ILE A 132 5.18 15.50 -0.43
CA ILE A 132 5.19 14.08 -0.06
C ILE A 132 4.88 13.22 -1.28
N LEU A 133 5.59 12.08 -1.38
CA LEU A 133 5.43 11.11 -2.45
C LEU A 133 4.78 9.82 -1.92
N VAL A 134 3.79 9.30 -2.63
CA VAL A 134 3.22 7.97 -2.42
C VAL A 134 3.49 7.10 -3.64
N VAL A 135 4.22 6.00 -3.46
CA VAL A 135 4.56 5.06 -4.55
C VAL A 135 3.84 3.72 -4.39
N THR A 136 3.32 3.18 -5.49
CA THR A 136 2.70 1.84 -5.51
C THR A 136 3.74 0.73 -5.41
N ASP A 137 4.91 0.90 -6.02
CA ASP A 137 5.97 -0.09 -5.95
C ASP A 137 7.33 0.59 -6.02
N PRO A 138 8.13 0.59 -4.93
CA PRO A 138 9.46 1.18 -4.94
C PRO A 138 10.39 0.63 -6.03
N ALA A 139 10.21 -0.62 -6.45
CA ALA A 139 11.04 -1.22 -7.51
C ALA A 139 10.62 -0.74 -8.91
N GLY A 140 9.31 -0.66 -9.18
CA GLY A 140 8.79 -0.15 -10.45
C GLY A 140 8.90 1.37 -10.59
N ASP A 141 8.73 2.09 -9.47
CA ASP A 141 8.71 3.55 -9.39
C ASP A 141 10.05 4.14 -8.94
N MET A 142 11.15 3.39 -9.11
CA MET A 142 12.48 3.74 -8.60
C MET A 142 12.96 5.13 -9.05
N GLN A 143 12.58 5.58 -10.26
CA GLN A 143 12.91 6.92 -10.74
C GLN A 143 12.29 8.02 -9.87
N ALA A 144 11.00 7.87 -9.52
CA ALA A 144 10.31 8.82 -8.66
C ALA A 144 10.90 8.80 -7.24
N VAL A 145 11.20 7.60 -6.71
CA VAL A 145 11.84 7.44 -5.40
C VAL A 145 13.22 8.12 -5.35
N ASN A 146 14.04 7.95 -6.40
CA ASN A 146 15.37 8.56 -6.43
C ASN A 146 15.31 10.09 -6.56
N GLU A 147 14.39 10.62 -7.39
CA GLU A 147 14.19 12.07 -7.47
C GLU A 147 13.67 12.65 -6.15
N ALA A 148 12.77 11.94 -5.48
CA ALA A 148 12.27 12.31 -4.16
C ALA A 148 13.39 12.42 -3.11
N VAL A 149 14.28 11.42 -3.06
CA VAL A 149 15.45 11.43 -2.17
C VAL A 149 16.40 12.59 -2.50
N ASN A 150 16.63 12.87 -3.79
CA ASN A 150 17.51 13.97 -4.20
C ASN A 150 17.00 15.36 -3.77
N ILE A 151 15.67 15.54 -3.75
CA ILE A 151 15.03 16.80 -3.35
C ILE A 151 14.83 16.86 -1.84
N GLY A 152 14.80 15.70 -1.16
CA GLY A 152 14.61 15.58 0.28
C GLY A 152 13.14 15.52 0.70
N ILE A 153 12.26 14.99 -0.15
CA ILE A 153 10.85 14.80 0.17
C ILE A 153 10.60 13.39 0.75
N PRO A 154 9.72 13.24 1.75
CA PRO A 154 9.40 11.96 2.34
C PRO A 154 8.65 11.04 1.36
N VAL A 155 9.00 9.75 1.39
CA VAL A 155 8.43 8.71 0.52
C VAL A 155 7.63 7.69 1.33
N ILE A 156 6.35 7.54 0.99
CA ILE A 156 5.49 6.45 1.44
C ILE A 156 5.44 5.40 0.33
N GLY A 157 5.75 4.13 0.65
CA GLY A 157 5.77 3.05 -0.34
C GLY A 157 4.94 1.84 0.04
N LEU A 158 4.12 1.36 -0.90
CA LEU A 158 3.46 0.06 -0.80
C LEU A 158 4.48 -1.04 -1.15
N CYS A 159 4.86 -1.83 -0.15
CA CYS A 159 5.95 -2.78 -0.26
C CYS A 159 5.47 -4.22 -0.08
N ASP A 160 5.82 -5.06 -1.04
CA ASP A 160 5.69 -6.51 -0.97
C ASP A 160 6.99 -7.14 -0.43
N THR A 161 7.01 -8.44 -0.18
CA THR A 161 8.12 -9.16 0.47
C THR A 161 9.45 -9.06 -0.28
N ASN A 162 9.39 -8.82 -1.60
CA ASN A 162 10.56 -8.69 -2.46
C ASN A 162 11.11 -7.25 -2.56
N ASN A 163 10.41 -6.26 -2.02
CA ASN A 163 10.85 -4.87 -2.09
C ASN A 163 11.96 -4.56 -1.07
N SER A 164 12.86 -3.64 -1.44
CA SER A 164 13.82 -3.04 -0.52
C SER A 164 13.29 -1.70 0.01
N LEU A 165 13.62 -1.39 1.25
CA LEU A 165 13.13 -0.25 2.01
C LEU A 165 14.14 0.91 2.07
N GLY A 166 15.28 0.81 1.38
CA GLY A 166 16.41 1.74 1.56
C GLY A 166 16.08 3.23 1.34
N ASN A 167 15.17 3.53 0.41
CA ASN A 167 14.77 4.90 0.05
C ASN A 167 13.28 5.18 0.37
N VAL A 168 12.69 4.41 1.29
CA VAL A 168 11.28 4.54 1.67
C VAL A 168 11.19 4.84 3.16
N ASP A 169 10.68 6.03 3.51
CA ASP A 169 10.56 6.47 4.91
C ASP A 169 9.41 5.76 5.64
N LEU A 170 8.27 5.62 4.95
CA LEU A 170 7.10 4.94 5.48
C LEU A 170 6.66 3.78 4.60
N VAL A 171 6.75 2.59 5.18
CA VAL A 171 6.43 1.34 4.50
C VAL A 171 5.04 0.87 4.90
N ILE A 172 4.21 0.60 3.89
CA ILE A 172 2.94 -0.09 4.05
C ILE A 172 3.13 -1.51 3.50
N PRO A 173 3.22 -2.55 4.37
CA PRO A 173 3.39 -3.92 3.92
C PRO A 173 2.09 -4.39 3.27
N THR A 174 2.13 -4.66 1.97
CA THR A 174 0.96 -5.14 1.21
C THR A 174 1.38 -5.83 -0.07
N ASN A 175 0.52 -6.70 -0.58
CA ASN A 175 0.59 -7.15 -1.96
C ASN A 175 0.42 -5.96 -2.93
N ASN A 176 1.47 -5.61 -3.65
CA ASN A 176 1.48 -4.51 -4.62
C ASN A 176 1.29 -4.98 -6.08
N LYS A 177 0.84 -6.23 -6.28
CA LYS A 177 0.62 -6.84 -7.60
C LYS A 177 -0.85 -7.15 -7.84
N GLY A 178 -1.60 -7.48 -6.79
CA GLY A 178 -3.00 -7.84 -6.90
C GLY A 178 -3.90 -6.64 -7.20
N ARG A 179 -4.79 -6.75 -8.19
CA ARG A 179 -5.77 -5.71 -8.51
C ARG A 179 -6.66 -5.35 -7.32
N LYS A 180 -7.25 -6.36 -6.68
CA LYS A 180 -8.13 -6.18 -5.51
C LYS A 180 -7.37 -5.63 -4.30
N ALA A 181 -6.15 -6.11 -4.07
CA ALA A 181 -5.30 -5.65 -2.99
C ALA A 181 -4.97 -4.15 -3.13
N LEU A 182 -4.54 -3.72 -4.33
CA LEU A 182 -4.24 -2.30 -4.60
C LEU A 182 -5.48 -1.42 -4.46
N ALA A 183 -6.62 -1.82 -5.03
CA ALA A 183 -7.88 -1.09 -4.91
C ALA A 183 -8.28 -0.89 -3.44
N LEU A 184 -8.24 -1.96 -2.64
CA LEU A 184 -8.59 -1.90 -1.23
C LEU A 184 -7.63 -1.02 -0.42
N ILE A 185 -6.32 -1.11 -0.65
CA ILE A 185 -5.33 -0.30 0.07
C ILE A 185 -5.47 1.20 -0.26
N TYR A 186 -5.62 1.55 -1.54
CA TYR A 186 -5.83 2.94 -1.93
C TYR A 186 -7.16 3.48 -1.39
N TRP A 187 -8.23 2.68 -1.41
CA TRP A 187 -9.50 3.06 -0.82
C TRP A 187 -9.39 3.27 0.70
N LEU A 188 -8.72 2.37 1.43
CA LEU A 188 -8.51 2.48 2.87
C LEU A 188 -7.68 3.72 3.23
N LEU A 189 -6.62 3.99 2.46
CA LEU A 189 -5.80 5.20 2.63
C LEU A 189 -6.63 6.46 2.35
N ALA A 190 -7.43 6.48 1.30
CA ALA A 190 -8.31 7.61 0.99
C ALA A 190 -9.33 7.84 2.10
N LYS A 191 -10.05 6.79 2.49
CA LYS A 191 -11.04 6.82 3.57
C LYS A 191 -10.45 7.37 4.86
N LYS A 192 -9.31 6.83 5.30
CA LYS A 192 -8.67 7.29 6.55
C LYS A 192 -8.09 8.70 6.45
N THR A 193 -7.56 9.09 5.30
CA THR A 193 -7.04 10.46 5.13
C THR A 193 -8.17 11.48 5.18
N LEU A 194 -9.33 11.17 4.59
CA LEU A 194 -10.52 12.02 4.65
C LEU A 194 -11.13 12.04 6.07
N GLU A 195 -11.23 10.90 6.74
CA GLU A 195 -11.71 10.84 8.13
C GLU A 195 -10.87 11.71 9.07
N GLU A 196 -9.53 11.70 8.93
CA GLU A 196 -8.63 12.55 9.71
C GLU A 196 -8.74 14.05 9.34
N ARG A 197 -9.22 14.36 8.13
CA ARG A 197 -9.52 15.74 7.68
C ARG A 197 -10.94 16.20 8.08
N GLY A 198 -11.80 15.28 8.52
CA GLY A 198 -13.20 15.55 8.84
C GLY A 198 -14.17 15.42 7.67
N ASP A 199 -13.71 14.91 6.53
CA ASP A 199 -14.51 14.69 5.32
C ASP A 199 -15.04 13.25 5.26
N ILE A 200 -16.18 13.06 4.58
CA ILE A 200 -16.81 11.75 4.43
C ILE A 200 -16.51 11.20 3.04
N ILE A 201 -16.02 9.96 2.97
CA ILE A 201 -15.88 9.26 1.70
C ILE A 201 -17.24 8.77 1.21
N THR A 202 -17.62 9.14 -0.01
CA THR A 202 -18.84 8.65 -0.69
C THR A 202 -18.60 7.39 -1.53
N HIS A 203 -17.34 7.08 -1.82
CA HIS A 203 -16.95 6.02 -2.75
C HIS A 203 -16.77 4.66 -2.07
N THR A 204 -17.12 3.61 -2.80
CA THR A 204 -16.98 2.21 -2.40
C THR A 204 -15.68 1.60 -2.93
N VAL A 205 -15.29 0.43 -2.41
CA VAL A 205 -14.10 -0.29 -2.88
C VAL A 205 -14.19 -0.63 -4.38
N ALA A 206 -15.41 -0.91 -4.87
CA ALA A 206 -15.64 -1.23 -6.28
C ALA A 206 -15.27 -0.07 -7.21
N ASP A 207 -15.45 1.18 -6.76
CA ASP A 207 -15.11 2.37 -7.55
C ASP A 207 -13.60 2.54 -7.76
N PHE A 208 -12.79 1.81 -6.99
CA PHE A 208 -11.32 1.82 -7.06
C PHE A 208 -10.77 0.60 -7.83
N GLU A 209 -11.60 -0.37 -8.21
CA GLU A 209 -11.14 -1.50 -9.02
C GLU A 209 -10.98 -1.08 -10.49
N ALA A 210 -9.83 -1.42 -11.09
CA ALA A 210 -9.60 -1.17 -12.51
C ALA A 210 -10.58 -2.00 -13.38
N GLU A 211 -11.29 -1.33 -14.28
CA GLU A 211 -12.10 -1.98 -15.33
C GLU A 211 -11.19 -2.79 -16.28
N LEU A 212 -11.73 -3.91 -16.78
CA LEU A 212 -11.03 -4.90 -17.61
C LEU A 212 -10.81 -4.42 -19.05
#